data_AF-A3JGH9-F1
#
_entry.id   AF-A3JGH9-F1
#
_cell.length_a   1.000
_cell.length_b   1.000
_cell.length_c   1.000
_cell.angle_alpha   90.00
_cell.angle_beta   90.00
_cell.angle_gamma   90.00
#
_symmetry.space_group_name_H-M   'P 1'
#
loop_
_entity.id
_entity.type
_entity.pdbx_description
1 polymer ?
#
loop_
_entity_poly.entity_id
_entity_poly.type
_entity_poly.pdbx_seq_one_letter_code
_entity_poly.pdbx_strand_id
1 'polypeptide(L)'
;MPWDSRYQNDYQVAELEQLDSLANYPPNCRHLVIQKDLASWLPSILNWGLRVGWLRSKEEAIKQAATLAKADYEAYYDFWHAQANKYPGRVVVIQFESIIEDPRSLVEICRKMGVGVQNSDSFDGKFKEVPQSPSGRQAVVTRLDVEHMLN
;
A
#
# COMPACT_ATOMS: atom_id res chain seq x y z
N MET A 1 -5.93 13.03 -17.37
CA MET A 1 -6.57 11.70 -17.28
C MET A 1 -7.96 11.88 -16.69
N PRO A 2 -8.99 11.14 -17.14
CA PRO A 2 -10.33 11.27 -16.59
C PRO A 2 -10.45 10.37 -15.36
N TRP A 3 -9.64 10.64 -14.32
CA TRP A 3 -9.85 10.01 -13.03
C TRP A 3 -11.11 10.57 -12.40
N ASP A 4 -11.94 9.72 -11.82
CA ASP A 4 -13.09 10.16 -11.06
C ASP A 4 -12.62 11.04 -9.89
N SER A 5 -12.99 12.31 -9.90
CA SER A 5 -12.52 13.31 -8.94
C SER A 5 -12.90 12.97 -7.50
N ARG A 6 -13.88 12.08 -7.29
CA ARG A 6 -14.29 11.63 -5.94
C ARG A 6 -13.22 10.87 -5.17
N TYR A 7 -12.18 10.38 -5.86
CA TYR A 7 -11.12 9.58 -5.25
C TYR A 7 -9.74 10.24 -5.39
N GLN A 8 -9.70 11.49 -5.83
CA GLN A 8 -8.47 12.26 -5.84
C GLN A 8 -8.16 12.77 -4.44
N ASN A 9 -6.88 12.86 -4.11
CA ASN A 9 -6.45 13.55 -2.91
C ASN A 9 -6.38 15.05 -3.22
N ASP A 10 -7.08 15.86 -2.42
CA ASP A 10 -7.01 17.32 -2.52
C ASP A 10 -5.77 17.90 -1.81
N TYR A 11 -5.03 17.05 -1.10
CA TYR A 11 -3.92 17.46 -0.26
C TYR A 11 -2.62 16.81 -0.69
N GLN A 12 -1.56 17.59 -0.63
CA GLN A 12 -0.19 17.15 -0.82
C GLN A 12 0.65 17.59 0.37
N VAL A 13 1.49 16.69 0.86
CA VAL A 13 2.43 16.94 1.95
C VAL A 13 3.83 16.51 1.50
N ALA A 14 4.85 17.24 1.94
CA ALA A 14 6.24 16.92 1.65
C ALA A 14 6.95 16.29 2.86
N GLU A 15 6.38 16.45 4.05
CA GLU A 15 7.03 16.10 5.32
C GLU A 15 6.07 15.39 6.28
N LEU A 16 6.63 14.53 7.14
CA LEU A 16 5.87 13.75 8.12
C LEU A 16 5.04 14.63 9.07
N GLU A 17 5.59 15.75 9.52
CA GLU A 17 4.90 16.67 10.44
C GLU A 17 3.66 17.31 9.78
N GLN A 18 3.73 17.58 8.47
CA GLN A 18 2.59 18.10 7.71
C GLN A 18 1.52 17.03 7.58
N LEU A 19 1.91 15.79 7.29
CA LEU A 19 1.00 14.65 7.25
C LEU A 19 0.29 14.46 8.60
N ASP A 20 1.06 14.44 9.69
CA ASP A 20 0.52 14.26 11.05
C ASP A 20 -0.49 15.36 11.40
N SER A 21 -0.15 16.62 11.11
CA SER A 21 -1.04 17.74 11.38
C SER A 21 -2.30 17.70 10.52
N LEU A 22 -2.18 17.37 9.23
CA LEU A 22 -3.29 17.33 8.29
C LEU A 22 -4.27 16.20 8.62
N ALA A 23 -3.74 15.02 8.96
CA ALA A 23 -4.53 13.85 9.36
C ALA A 23 -5.00 13.90 10.83
N ASN A 24 -4.62 14.94 11.57
CA ASN A 24 -4.88 15.10 13.00
C ASN A 24 -4.40 13.88 13.83
N TYR A 25 -3.24 13.36 13.48
CA TYR A 25 -2.59 12.30 14.23
C TYR A 25 -1.99 12.83 15.54
N PRO A 26 -1.87 11.99 16.58
CA PRO A 26 -1.29 12.42 17.83
C PRO A 26 0.18 12.83 17.65
N PRO A 27 0.71 13.72 18.52
CA PRO A 27 2.12 14.06 18.51
C PRO A 27 3.01 12.81 18.58
N ASN A 28 4.09 12.79 17.81
CA ASN A 28 5.00 11.65 17.68
C ASN A 28 4.31 10.36 17.21
N CYS A 29 3.25 10.48 16.40
CA CYS A 29 2.64 9.34 15.73
C CYS A 29 3.72 8.52 15.00
N ARG A 30 3.54 7.20 15.05
CA ARG A 30 4.42 6.22 14.43
C ARG A 30 3.69 5.56 13.28
N HIS A 31 4.37 5.44 12.16
CA HIS A 31 3.82 5.02 10.88
C HIS A 31 4.47 3.71 10.48
N LEU A 32 3.66 2.66 10.45
CA LEU A 32 4.06 1.39 9.86
C LEU A 32 3.45 1.31 8.46
N VAL A 33 4.31 1.31 7.44
CA VAL A 33 3.91 1.30 6.04
C VAL A 33 4.19 -0.09 5.47
N ILE A 34 3.16 -0.73 4.94
CA ILE A 34 3.29 -2.04 4.29
C ILE A 34 3.39 -1.81 2.77
N GLN A 35 4.54 -2.15 2.21
CA GLN A 35 4.81 -2.09 0.78
C GLN A 35 4.56 -3.46 0.14
N LYS A 36 3.67 -3.52 -0.84
CA LYS A 36 3.53 -4.71 -1.70
C LYS A 36 4.45 -4.59 -2.90
N ASP A 37 4.92 -5.70 -3.46
CA ASP A 37 5.65 -5.64 -4.73
C ASP A 37 4.78 -5.06 -5.86
N LEU A 38 5.41 -4.35 -6.81
CA LEU A 38 4.71 -3.66 -7.90
C LEU A 38 3.84 -4.62 -8.73
N ALA A 39 4.35 -5.82 -9.02
CA ALA A 39 3.63 -6.81 -9.83
C ALA A 39 2.42 -7.41 -9.09
N SER A 40 2.38 -7.35 -7.75
CA SER A 40 1.19 -7.69 -6.95
C SER A 40 0.27 -6.50 -6.69
N TRP A 41 0.80 -5.28 -6.65
CA TRP A 41 0.02 -4.07 -6.42
C TRP A 41 -0.74 -3.63 -7.68
N LEU A 42 -0.07 -3.61 -8.83
CA LEU A 42 -0.60 -3.04 -10.06
C LEU A 42 -1.86 -3.75 -10.58
N PRO A 43 -1.94 -5.09 -10.61
CA PRO A 43 -3.20 -5.76 -10.97
C PRO A 43 -4.34 -5.40 -10.01
N SER A 44 -4.06 -5.20 -8.72
CA SER A 44 -5.08 -4.87 -7.73
C SER A 44 -5.72 -3.51 -8.01
N ILE A 45 -4.89 -2.48 -8.24
CA ILE A 45 -5.39 -1.12 -8.52
C ILE A 45 -6.07 -1.05 -9.89
N LEU A 46 -5.54 -1.71 -10.91
CA LEU A 46 -6.13 -1.74 -12.25
C LEU A 46 -7.51 -2.42 -12.26
N ASN A 47 -7.64 -3.58 -11.62
CA ASN A 47 -8.94 -4.25 -11.50
C ASN A 47 -9.93 -3.46 -10.65
N TRP A 48 -9.45 -2.69 -9.66
CA TRP A 48 -10.33 -1.81 -8.92
C TRP A 48 -10.79 -0.63 -9.79
N GLY A 49 -9.88 0.00 -10.54
CA GLY A 49 -10.19 1.07 -11.50
C GLY A 49 -11.19 0.63 -12.58
N LEU A 50 -11.05 -0.58 -13.11
CA LEU A 50 -12.05 -1.17 -14.02
C LEU A 50 -13.43 -1.30 -13.36
N ARG A 51 -13.46 -1.78 -12.11
CA ARG A 51 -14.71 -1.99 -11.37
C ARG A 51 -15.45 -0.68 -11.08
N VAL A 52 -14.72 0.38 -10.75
CA VAL A 52 -15.32 1.69 -10.44
C VAL A 52 -15.46 2.60 -11.66
N GLY A 53 -15.10 2.11 -12.86
CA GLY A 53 -15.27 2.82 -14.13
C GLY A 53 -14.20 3.87 -14.43
N TRP A 54 -13.06 3.88 -13.72
CA TRP A 54 -11.91 4.73 -14.06
C TRP A 54 -11.23 4.31 -15.35
N LEU A 55 -11.26 3.00 -15.61
CA LEU A 55 -10.70 2.36 -16.79
C LEU A 55 -11.85 1.67 -17.50
N ARG A 56 -11.94 1.82 -18.83
CA ARG A 56 -13.07 1.32 -19.62
C ARG A 56 -12.86 -0.11 -20.10
N SER A 57 -11.60 -0.55 -20.17
CA SER A 57 -11.21 -1.84 -20.76
C SER A 57 -9.86 -2.33 -20.24
N LYS A 58 -9.58 -3.63 -20.39
CA LYS A 58 -8.29 -4.23 -20.05
C LYS A 58 -7.15 -3.55 -20.81
N GLU A 59 -7.37 -3.25 -22.08
CA GLU A 59 -6.40 -2.62 -22.97
C GLU A 59 -6.06 -1.20 -22.52
N GLU A 60 -7.05 -0.43 -22.08
CA GLU A 60 -6.82 0.88 -21.46
C GLU A 60 -6.06 0.76 -20.14
N ALA A 61 -6.44 -0.21 -19.28
CA ALA A 61 -5.77 -0.47 -18.02
C ALA A 61 -4.28 -0.75 -18.22
N ILE A 62 -3.95 -1.60 -19.19
CA ILE A 62 -2.57 -1.91 -19.59
C ILE A 62 -1.86 -0.65 -20.10
N LYS A 63 -2.47 0.13 -21.00
CA LYS A 63 -1.85 1.37 -21.51
C LYS A 63 -1.53 2.40 -20.42
N GLN A 64 -2.31 2.43 -19.33
CA GLN A 64 -2.12 3.37 -18.22
C GLN A 64 -1.22 2.83 -17.11
N ALA A 65 -0.85 1.55 -17.13
CA ALA A 65 -0.21 0.90 -15.99
C ALA A 65 1.13 1.54 -15.62
N ALA A 66 1.96 1.91 -16.61
CA ALA A 66 3.24 2.57 -16.38
C ALA A 66 3.06 3.96 -15.73
N THR A 67 2.05 4.72 -16.17
CA THR A 67 1.73 6.02 -15.58
C THR A 67 1.29 5.87 -14.13
N LEU A 68 0.45 4.88 -13.82
CA LEU A 68 0.03 4.58 -12.44
C LEU A 68 1.19 4.09 -11.56
N ALA A 69 2.05 3.22 -12.09
CA ALA A 69 3.24 2.75 -11.37
C ALA A 69 4.12 3.93 -10.95
N LYS A 70 4.37 4.88 -11.86
CA LYS A 70 5.20 6.05 -11.55
C LYS A 70 4.49 7.07 -10.66
N ALA A 71 3.27 7.46 -11.03
CA ALA A 71 2.58 8.59 -10.41
C ALA A 71 1.99 8.27 -9.04
N ASP A 72 1.60 7.02 -8.80
CA ASP A 72 1.02 6.59 -7.53
C ASP A 72 1.99 5.70 -6.75
N TYR A 73 2.42 4.57 -7.31
CA TYR A 73 3.21 3.59 -6.54
C TYR A 73 4.58 4.14 -6.15
N GLU A 74 5.40 4.54 -7.13
CA GLU A 74 6.76 5.05 -6.88
C GLU A 74 6.70 6.32 -6.04
N ALA A 75 5.89 7.32 -6.44
CA ALA A 75 5.78 8.58 -5.70
C ALA A 75 5.34 8.38 -4.22
N TYR A 76 4.40 7.47 -3.96
CA TYR A 76 3.95 7.17 -2.61
C TYR A 76 5.05 6.52 -1.77
N TYR A 77 5.72 5.49 -2.29
CA TYR A 77 6.76 4.80 -1.53
C TYR A 77 8.05 5.62 -1.43
N ASP A 78 8.39 6.45 -2.41
CA ASP A 78 9.52 7.38 -2.34
C ASP A 78 9.35 8.36 -1.18
N PHE A 79 8.15 8.91 -0.99
CA PHE A 79 7.82 9.72 0.18
C PHE A 79 8.07 8.94 1.47
N TRP A 80 7.51 7.74 1.61
CA TRP A 80 7.63 6.97 2.84
C TRP A 80 9.06 6.49 3.13
N HIS A 81 9.83 6.12 2.11
CA HIS A 81 11.24 5.78 2.25
C HIS A 81 12.07 6.99 2.68
N ALA A 82 11.79 8.18 2.11
CA ALA A 82 12.42 9.42 2.57
C ALA A 82 12.12 9.71 4.04
N GLN A 83 10.86 9.54 4.46
CA GLN A 83 10.47 9.73 5.87
C GLN A 83 11.06 8.66 6.80
N ALA A 84 11.18 7.40 6.36
CA ALA A 84 11.84 6.33 7.12
C ALA A 84 13.32 6.62 7.35
N ASN A 85 14.02 7.14 6.34
CA ASN A 85 15.42 7.54 6.46
C ASN A 85 15.60 8.72 7.41
N LYS A 86 14.67 9.69 7.38
CA LYS A 86 14.71 10.90 8.21
C LYS A 86 14.29 10.64 9.66
N TYR A 87 13.30 9.75 9.87
CA TYR A 87 12.69 9.48 11.16
C TYR A 87 12.60 7.96 11.45
N PRO A 88 13.74 7.24 11.55
CA PRO A 88 13.75 5.77 11.66
C PRO A 88 13.11 5.20 12.93
N GLY A 89 12.94 6.01 13.98
CA GLY A 89 12.21 5.63 15.20
C GLY A 89 10.69 5.84 15.12
N ARG A 90 10.21 6.49 14.06
CA ARG A 90 8.80 6.84 13.85
C ARG A 90 8.21 6.20 12.61
N VAL A 91 9.00 5.98 11.56
CA VAL A 91 8.51 5.44 10.29
C VAL A 91 9.27 4.16 9.95
N VAL A 92 8.53 3.10 9.68
CA VAL A 92 9.09 1.83 9.18
C VAL A 92 8.32 1.42 7.93
N VAL A 93 9.05 1.15 6.85
CA VAL A 93 8.51 0.51 5.65
C VAL A 93 8.91 -0.96 5.64
N ILE A 94 7.93 -1.85 5.53
CA ILE A 94 8.12 -3.31 5.48
C ILE A 94 7.47 -3.89 4.24
N GLN A 95 8.09 -4.91 3.63
CA GLN A 95 7.50 -5.63 2.51
C GLN A 95 6.39 -6.57 2.97
N PHE A 96 5.26 -6.54 2.30
CA PHE A 96 4.11 -7.40 2.58
C PHE A 96 4.50 -8.88 2.53
N GLU A 97 5.31 -9.26 1.56
CA GLU A 97 5.75 -10.63 1.31
C GLU A 97 6.53 -11.17 2.51
N SER A 98 7.40 -10.35 3.14
CA SER A 98 8.10 -10.74 4.37
C SER A 98 7.18 -10.94 5.57
N ILE A 99 6.05 -10.21 5.65
CA ILE A 99 5.06 -10.39 6.72
C ILE A 99 4.33 -11.72 6.52
N ILE A 100 4.07 -12.11 5.28
CA ILE A 100 3.40 -13.39 4.99
C ILE A 100 4.31 -14.57 5.28
N GLU A 101 5.60 -14.47 4.96
CA GLU A 101 6.60 -15.50 5.23
C GLU A 101 6.88 -15.68 6.72
N ASP A 102 7.00 -14.56 7.46
CA ASP A 102 7.17 -14.57 8.90
C ASP A 102 6.30 -13.49 9.57
N PRO A 103 5.04 -13.81 9.92
CA PRO A 103 4.16 -12.86 10.60
C PRO A 103 4.68 -12.38 11.96
N ARG A 104 5.61 -13.12 12.59
CA ARG A 104 6.19 -12.71 13.89
C ARG A 104 7.14 -11.52 13.73
N SER A 105 7.77 -11.36 12.57
CA SER A 105 8.61 -10.19 12.27
C SER A 105 7.86 -8.85 12.48
N LEU A 106 6.55 -8.83 12.19
CA LEU A 106 5.68 -7.67 12.41
C LEU A 106 5.61 -7.28 13.90
N VAL A 107 5.53 -8.27 14.80
CA VAL A 107 5.53 -8.03 16.25
C VAL A 107 6.85 -7.38 16.68
N GLU A 108 7.97 -7.88 16.18
CA GLU A 108 9.29 -7.34 16.53
C GLU A 108 9.45 -5.90 16.04
N ILE A 109 8.97 -5.58 14.84
CA ILE A 109 8.96 -4.22 14.31
C ILE A 109 8.11 -3.31 15.19
N CYS A 110 6.88 -3.72 15.53
CA CYS A 110 6.03 -2.95 16.44
C CYS A 110 6.72 -2.68 17.79
N ARG A 111 7.39 -3.68 18.37
CA ARG A 111 8.18 -3.51 19.62
C ARG A 111 9.35 -2.54 19.45
N LYS A 112 10.10 -2.61 18.34
CA LYS A 112 11.19 -1.67 18.02
C LYS A 112 10.66 -0.24 17.84
N MET A 113 9.46 -0.11 17.30
CA MET A 113 8.72 1.15 17.25
C MET A 113 8.12 1.53 18.61
N GLY A 114 8.38 0.82 19.70
CA GLY A 114 7.83 1.17 21.03
C GLY A 114 6.30 1.05 21.12
N VAL A 115 5.69 0.18 20.30
CA VAL A 115 4.28 -0.20 20.39
C VAL A 115 4.18 -1.45 21.26
N GLY A 116 3.39 -1.36 22.34
CA GLY A 116 3.16 -2.48 23.24
C GLY A 116 2.26 -3.53 22.59
N VAL A 117 2.84 -4.64 22.14
CA VAL A 117 2.09 -5.78 21.57
C VAL A 117 1.82 -6.80 22.67
N GLN A 118 0.53 -7.06 22.96
CA GLN A 118 0.10 -8.11 23.88
C GLN A 118 -0.15 -9.43 23.14
N ASN A 119 0.05 -10.58 23.81
CA ASN A 119 -0.20 -11.92 23.26
C ASN A 119 0.55 -12.22 21.95
N SER A 120 1.76 -11.67 21.82
CA SER A 120 2.62 -11.77 20.65
C SER A 120 3.09 -13.17 20.29
N ASP A 121 3.26 -14.03 21.29
CA ASP A 121 4.00 -15.28 21.14
C ASP A 121 3.18 -16.33 20.37
N SER A 122 1.87 -16.10 20.26
CA SER A 122 0.91 -16.90 19.50
C SER A 122 0.42 -16.22 18.21
N PHE A 123 0.98 -15.07 17.80
CA PHE A 123 0.56 -14.42 16.56
C PHE A 123 0.98 -15.26 15.35
N ASP A 124 -0.01 -15.74 14.59
CA ASP A 124 0.15 -16.60 13.42
C ASP A 124 -0.20 -15.88 12.11
N GLY A 125 -0.40 -14.56 12.16
CA GLY A 125 -0.75 -13.75 11.00
C GLY A 125 -2.21 -13.86 10.56
N LYS A 126 -3.07 -14.62 11.28
CA LYS A 126 -4.46 -14.85 10.88
C LYS A 126 -5.43 -14.06 11.75
N PHE A 127 -6.39 -13.43 11.09
CA PHE A 127 -7.52 -12.77 11.73
C PHE A 127 -8.78 -13.58 11.47
N LYS A 128 -9.62 -13.75 12.50
CA LYS A 128 -10.87 -14.53 12.39
C LYS A 128 -11.83 -13.93 11.36
N GLU A 129 -11.86 -12.61 11.29
CA GLU A 129 -12.69 -11.87 10.34
C GLU A 129 -11.86 -10.71 9.76
N VAL A 130 -11.80 -10.67 8.45
CA VAL A 130 -11.35 -9.51 7.68
C VAL A 130 -12.34 -9.33 6.53
N PRO A 131 -12.77 -8.11 6.22
CA PRO A 131 -13.60 -7.86 5.05
C PRO A 131 -12.91 -8.42 3.80
N GLN A 132 -13.47 -9.48 3.22
CA GLN A 132 -12.93 -10.07 2.00
C GLN A 132 -13.60 -9.45 0.79
N SER A 133 -12.83 -9.30 -0.29
CA SER A 133 -13.44 -9.06 -1.61
C SER A 133 -14.34 -10.26 -1.96
N PRO A 134 -15.48 -10.04 -2.66
CA PRO A 134 -16.35 -11.13 -3.07
C PRO A 134 -15.59 -12.24 -3.82
N SER A 135 -15.82 -13.50 -3.46
CA SER A 135 -15.12 -14.66 -4.04
C SER A 135 -15.37 -14.85 -5.54
N GLY A 136 -16.48 -14.32 -6.07
CA GLY A 136 -16.80 -14.32 -7.50
C GLY A 136 -16.13 -13.19 -8.31
N ARG A 137 -15.23 -12.40 -7.71
CA ARG A 137 -14.54 -11.31 -8.42
C ARG A 137 -13.63 -11.87 -9.50
N GLN A 138 -13.96 -11.60 -10.76
CA GLN A 138 -13.06 -11.89 -11.87
C GLN A 138 -11.93 -10.85 -11.91
N ALA A 139 -10.68 -11.33 -11.90
CA ALA A 139 -9.51 -10.51 -12.17
C ALA A 139 -9.31 -10.43 -13.69
N VAL A 140 -9.63 -9.27 -14.27
CA VAL A 140 -9.49 -9.00 -15.71
C VAL A 140 -8.02 -8.78 -16.08
N VAL A 141 -7.31 -8.03 -15.22
CA VAL A 141 -5.85 -7.86 -15.29
C VAL A 141 -5.21 -8.81 -14.28
N THR A 142 -4.29 -9.64 -14.73
CA THR A 142 -3.58 -10.62 -13.90
C THR A 142 -2.17 -10.14 -13.58
N ARG A 143 -1.50 -10.83 -12.65
CA ARG A 143 -0.07 -10.61 -12.39
C ARG A 143 0.79 -10.84 -13.63
N LEU A 144 0.51 -11.90 -14.38
CA LEU A 144 1.21 -12.22 -15.63
C LEU A 144 1.10 -11.11 -16.67
N ASP A 145 -0.09 -10.48 -16.78
CA ASP A 145 -0.28 -9.34 -17.69
C ASP A 145 0.67 -8.18 -17.35
N VAL A 146 0.93 -7.95 -16.05
CA VAL A 146 1.82 -6.88 -15.58
C VAL A 146 3.30 -7.27 -15.72
N GLU A 147 3.66 -8.50 -15.38
CA GLU A 147 5.06 -8.97 -15.49
C GLU A 147 5.58 -8.89 -16.93
N HIS A 148 4.75 -9.18 -17.93
CA HIS A 148 5.11 -8.99 -19.34
C HIS A 148 5.35 -7.53 -19.75
N MET A 149 4.85 -6.56 -18.99
CA MET A 149 5.06 -5.14 -19.27
C MET A 149 6.30 -4.56 -18.59
N LEU A 150 6.73 -5.17 -17.48
CA LEU A 150 7.86 -4.70 -16.68
C LEU A 150 9.20 -5.27 -17.17
N ASN A 151 9.16 -6.29 -18.04
CA ASN A 151 10.31 -6.86 -18.74
C ASN A 151 10.52 -6.18 -20.10
#